data_AF-A0AAV8XQI7-F1
#
_entry.id   AF-A0AAV8XQI7-F1
#
_cell.length_a   1.000
_cell.length_b   1.000
_cell.length_c   1.000
_cell.angle_alpha   90.00
_cell.angle_beta   90.00
_cell.angle_gamma   90.00
#
_symmetry.space_group_name_H-M   'P 1'
#
loop_
_entity.id
_entity.type
_entity.pdbx_description
1 polymer ?
#
loop_
_entity_poly.entity_id
_entity_poly.type
_entity_poly.pdbx_seq_one_letter_code
_entity_poly.pdbx_strand_id
1 'polypeptide(L)'
;MYLAYLADISGKFNEFNLQLQGFDKNIFNSTQKIKAFYKKLSLWKNSLASNNLTAFSCLIELISEGYLISRNLKSICHSHLA
;
A
#
# COMPACT_ATOMS: atom_id res chain seq x y z
N MET A 1 -9.59 -9.60 -7.14
CA MET A 1 -8.93 -9.18 -5.88
C MET A 1 -7.44 -8.87 -6.00
N TYR A 2 -6.62 -9.70 -6.67
CA TYR A 2 -5.20 -9.38 -6.86
C TYR A 2 -4.99 -8.04 -7.59
N LEU A 3 -5.77 -7.81 -8.65
CA LEU A 3 -5.74 -6.54 -9.39
C LEU A 3 -6.14 -5.34 -8.51
N ALA A 4 -7.13 -5.49 -7.64
CA ALA A 4 -7.55 -4.42 -6.72
C ALA A 4 -6.47 -4.09 -5.68
N TYR A 5 -5.85 -5.12 -5.09
CA TYR A 5 -4.68 -4.93 -4.23
C TYR A 5 -3.54 -4.23 -4.98
N LEU A 6 -3.24 -4.65 -6.21
CA LEU A 6 -2.22 -4.02 -7.04
C LEU A 6 -2.56 -2.57 -7.39
N ALA A 7 -3.83 -2.26 -7.67
CA ALA A 7 -4.29 -0.90 -7.93
C ALA A 7 -4.08 -0.02 -6.69
N ASP A 8 -4.48 -0.50 -5.51
CA ASP A 8 -4.31 0.22 -4.24
C ASP A 8 -2.83 0.48 -3.92
N ILE A 9 -1.96 -0.54 -4.02
CA ILE A 9 -0.54 -0.38 -3.70
C ILE A 9 0.19 0.47 -4.75
N SER A 10 -0.12 0.28 -6.03
CA SER A 10 0.49 1.07 -7.10
C SER A 10 0.08 2.54 -7.01
N GLY A 11 -1.17 2.82 -6.63
CA GLY A 11 -1.64 4.18 -6.34
C GLY A 11 -0.83 4.84 -5.22
N LYS A 12 -0.57 4.12 -4.12
CA LYS A 12 0.25 4.61 -3.00
C LYS A 12 1.70 4.87 -3.39
N PHE A 13 2.29 3.99 -4.20
CA PHE A 13 3.64 4.19 -4.74
C PHE A 13 3.69 5.37 -5.69
N ASN A 14 2.67 5.56 -6.53
CA ASN A 14 2.60 6.69 -7.44
C ASN A 14 2.48 8.02 -6.69
N GLU A 15 1.62 8.09 -5.66
CA GLU A 15 1.50 9.25 -4.78
C GLU A 15 2.86 9.57 -4.11
N PHE A 16 3.53 8.55 -3.60
CA PHE A 16 4.85 8.71 -3.02
C PHE A 16 5.91 9.17 -4.05
N ASN A 17 5.89 8.61 -5.26
CA ASN A 17 6.79 8.99 -6.34
C ASN A 17 6.57 10.46 -6.76
N LEU A 18 5.32 10.90 -6.90
CA LEU A 18 4.98 12.31 -7.12
C LEU A 18 5.45 13.18 -5.95
N GLN A 19 5.26 12.72 -4.72
CA GLN A 19 5.77 13.40 -3.54
C GLN A 19 7.29 13.48 -3.53
N LEU A 20 8.01 12.64 -4.27
CA LEU A 20 9.47 12.59 -4.45
C LEU A 20 9.99 13.50 -5.58
N GLN A 21 9.20 13.68 -6.64
CA GLN A 21 9.52 14.54 -7.78
C GLN A 21 9.33 16.04 -7.47
N GLY A 22 9.89 16.91 -8.32
CA GLY A 22 9.78 18.38 -8.20
C GLY A 22 11.12 19.09 -8.00
N PHE A 23 11.15 20.38 -8.33
CA PHE A 23 12.37 21.20 -8.39
C PHE A 23 12.91 21.61 -7.01
N ASP A 24 12.09 21.56 -5.96
CA ASP A 24 12.39 22.16 -4.64
C ASP A 24 12.61 21.11 -3.52
N LYS A 25 13.45 20.14 -3.85
CA LYS A 25 13.49 18.83 -3.22
C LYS A 25 14.83 18.57 -2.56
N ASN A 26 15.09 19.23 -1.43
CA ASN A 26 16.29 18.99 -0.65
C ASN A 26 16.38 17.49 -0.24
N ILE A 27 17.59 16.91 -0.36
CA ILE A 27 17.94 15.55 0.06
C ILE A 27 17.39 15.25 1.46
N PHE A 28 17.52 16.18 2.41
CA PHE A 28 16.99 16.02 3.76
C PHE A 28 15.47 15.74 3.78
N ASN A 29 14.69 16.50 3.01
CA ASN A 29 13.24 16.33 2.91
C ASN A 29 12.88 15.01 2.22
N SER A 30 13.61 14.63 1.17
CA SER A 30 13.42 13.36 0.46
C SER A 30 13.76 12.16 1.37
N THR A 31 14.83 12.23 2.15
CA THR A 31 15.18 11.19 3.14
C THR A 31 14.11 11.04 4.21
N GLN A 32 13.55 12.14 4.73
CA GLN A 32 12.44 12.07 5.68
C GLN A 32 11.19 11.43 5.07
N LYS A 33 10.83 11.82 3.83
CA LYS A 33 9.70 11.22 3.10
C LYS A 33 9.90 9.72 2.86
N ILE A 34 11.09 9.28 2.46
CA ILE A 34 11.45 7.86 2.30
C ILE A 34 11.28 7.11 3.63
N LYS A 35 11.84 7.64 4.74
CA LYS A 35 11.70 7.03 6.07
C LYS A 35 10.23 6.92 6.50
N ALA A 36 9.42 7.95 6.25
CA ALA A 36 8.00 7.93 6.54
C ALA A 36 7.25 6.90 5.69
N PHE A 37 7.62 6.75 4.41
CA PHE A 37 7.02 5.76 3.53
C PHE A 37 7.35 4.32 3.95
N TYR A 38 8.59 4.04 4.38
CA TYR A 38 8.92 2.73 4.98
C TYR A 38 8.05 2.40 6.20
N LYS A 39 7.80 3.39 7.07
CA LYS A 39 6.88 3.20 8.21
C LYS A 39 5.46 2.90 7.73
N LYS A 40 4.97 3.58 6.69
CA LYS A 40 3.66 3.29 6.08
C LYS A 40 3.57 1.86 5.52
N LEU A 41 4.61 1.38 4.83
CA LEU A 41 4.66 0.00 4.33
C LEU A 41 4.55 -1.02 5.47
N SER A 42 5.31 -0.82 6.56
CA SER A 42 5.23 -1.67 7.75
C SER A 42 3.84 -1.63 8.40
N LEU A 43 3.22 -0.45 8.50
CA LEU A 43 1.86 -0.31 8.99
C LEU A 43 0.86 -1.07 8.12
N TRP A 44 0.91 -0.91 6.79
CA TRP A 44 0.01 -1.62 5.87
C TRP A 44 0.19 -3.14 5.93
N LYS A 45 1.42 -3.63 6.08
CA LYS A 45 1.71 -5.05 6.30
C LYS A 45 1.05 -5.57 7.58
N ASN A 46 1.17 -4.83 8.68
CA ASN A 46 0.54 -5.19 9.96
C ASN A 46 -0.99 -5.12 9.88
N SER A 47 -1.54 -4.13 9.18
CA SER A 47 -2.98 -4.01 8.95
C SER A 47 -3.52 -5.17 8.13
N LEU A 48 -2.82 -5.62 7.08
CA LEU A 48 -3.20 -6.81 6.32
C LEU A 48 -3.18 -8.08 7.18
N ALA A 49 -2.20 -8.22 8.06
CA ALA A 49 -2.11 -9.36 8.98
C ALA A 49 -3.26 -9.38 10.01
N SER A 50 -3.69 -8.21 10.50
CA SER A 50 -4.84 -8.06 11.40
C SER A 50 -6.19 -8.01 10.68
N ASN A 51 -6.23 -8.31 9.38
CA ASN A 51 -7.44 -8.27 8.54
C ASN A 51 -8.07 -6.86 8.44
N ASN A 52 -7.31 -5.83 8.78
CA ASN A 52 -7.68 -4.43 8.63
C ASN A 52 -7.30 -3.95 7.22
N LEU A 53 -8.32 -3.81 6.36
CA LEU A 53 -8.16 -3.43 4.97
C LEU A 53 -8.45 -1.95 4.70
N THR A 54 -8.61 -1.13 5.75
CA THR A 54 -8.97 0.30 5.63
C THR A 54 -8.06 1.12 4.71
N ALA A 55 -6.82 0.70 4.54
CA ALA A 55 -5.87 1.35 3.63
C ALA A 55 -6.02 0.94 2.15
N PHE A 56 -6.84 -0.06 1.83
CA PHE A 56 -6.98 -0.70 0.52
C PHE A 56 -8.43 -0.55 0.02
N SER A 57 -8.73 0.62 -0.54
CA SER A 57 -10.09 1.03 -0.92
C SER A 57 -10.67 0.12 -2.00
N CYS A 58 -9.91 -0.15 -3.07
CA CYS A 58 -10.37 -1.05 -4.14
C CYS A 58 -10.59 -2.47 -3.62
N LEU A 59 -9.79 -2.92 -2.65
CA LEU A 59 -9.98 -4.23 -2.03
C LEU A 59 -11.25 -4.28 -1.17
N ILE A 60 -11.53 -3.23 -0.40
CA ILE A 60 -12.78 -3.12 0.39
C ILE A 60 -14.00 -3.13 -0.52
N GLU A 61 -13.95 -2.37 -1.62
CA GLU A 61 -15.05 -2.27 -2.59
C GLU A 61 -15.42 -3.66 -3.13
N LEU A 62 -14.43 -4.44 -3.58
CA LEU A 62 -14.67 -5.83 -4.00
C LEU A 62 -15.22 -6.71 -2.87
N ILE A 63 -14.79 -6.55 -1.62
CA ILE A 63 -15.35 -7.35 -0.53
C ILE A 63 -16.82 -6.97 -0.29
N SER A 64 -17.13 -5.68 -0.37
CA SER A 64 -18.51 -5.17 -0.21
C SER A 64 -19.44 -5.66 -1.31
N GLU A 65 -18.92 -5.92 -2.51
CA GLU A 65 -19.63 -6.53 -3.63
C GLU A 65 -19.78 -8.07 -3.50
N GLY A 66 -19.28 -8.67 -2.41
CA GLY A 66 -19.45 -10.10 -2.12
C GLY A 66 -18.32 -11.00 -2.61
N TYR A 67 -17.19 -10.45 -3.09
CA TYR A 67 -16.04 -11.25 -3.49
C TYR A 67 -15.27 -11.79 -2.26
N LEU A 68 -14.91 -13.07 -2.28
CA LEU A 68 -14.17 -13.73 -1.20
C LEU A 68 -12.66 -13.50 -1.32
N ILE A 69 -12.02 -13.04 -0.23
CA ILE A 69 -10.56 -12.94 -0.14
C ILE A 69 -9.94 -14.34 -0.23
N SER A 70 -9.28 -14.64 -1.34
CA SER A 70 -8.52 -15.88 -1.49
C SER A 70 -7.37 -15.93 -0.48
N ARG A 71 -7.10 -17.08 0.15
CA ARG A 71 -5.96 -17.26 1.09
C ARG A 71 -4.63 -16.85 0.46
N ASN A 72 -4.48 -17.10 -0.85
CA ASN A 72 -3.29 -16.75 -1.62
C ASN A 72 -3.05 -15.24 -1.69
N LEU A 73 -4.09 -14.42 -1.58
CA LEU A 73 -3.94 -12.97 -1.58
C LEU A 73 -3.15 -12.51 -0.35
N LYS A 74 -3.47 -13.04 0.84
CA LYS A 74 -2.77 -12.69 2.09
C LYS A 74 -1.28 -13.02 2.04
N SER A 75 -0.92 -14.18 1.50
CA SER A 75 0.49 -14.57 1.35
C SER A 75 1.22 -13.67 0.37
N ILE A 76 0.59 -13.33 -0.76
CA ILE A 76 1.20 -12.46 -1.79
C ILE A 76 1.35 -11.02 -1.28
N CYS A 77 0.34 -10.49 -0.58
CA CYS A 77 0.42 -9.16 0.02
C CYS A 77 1.53 -9.10 1.10
N HIS A 78 1.74 -10.19 1.85
CA HIS A 78 2.79 -10.26 2.85
C HIS A 78 4.19 -10.32 2.23
N SER A 79 4.38 -11.05 1.13
CA SER A 79 5.66 -11.12 0.41
C SER A 79 5.99 -9.85 -0.37
N HIS A 80 4.98 -9.16 -0.93
CA HIS A 80 5.19 -7.95 -1.74
C HIS A 80 5.49 -6.70 -0.90
N LEU A 81 5.18 -6.73 0.41
CA LEU A 81 5.47 -5.67 1.37
C LEU A 81 6.62 -6.03 2.34
N ALA A 82 7.33 -7.14 2.09
CA ALA A 82 8.52 -7.56 2.82
C ALA A 82 9.78 -7.02 2.13
#